data_AF-A0AA35DYR6-F1
#
_entry.id   AF-A0AA35DYR6-F1
#
_cell.length_a   1.000
_cell.length_b   1.000
_cell.length_c   1.000
_cell.angle_alpha   90.00
_cell.angle_beta   90.00
_cell.angle_gamma   90.00
#
_symmetry.space_group_name_H-M   'P 1'
#
loop_
_entity.id
_entity.type
_entity.pdbx_description
1 polymer ?
#
loop_
_entity_poly.entity_id
_entity_poly.type
_entity_poly.pdbx_seq_one_letter_code
_entity_poly.pdbx_strand_id
1 'polypeptide(L)' 'MKKGKIRDNALKAQLRTPMFKMQQQTPKKGKGSYSRKGKASERGHRQAA' A
#
# COMPACT_ATOMS: atom_id res chain seq x y z
N MET A 1 -17.02 -5.93 1.73
CA MET A 1 -17.61 -7.17 2.28
C MET A 1 -17.93 -6.93 3.75
N LYS A 2 -19.20 -6.72 4.10
CA LYS A 2 -19.61 -6.61 5.51
C LYS A 2 -19.52 -8.02 6.10
N LYS A 3 -18.62 -8.23 7.07
CA LYS A 3 -18.62 -9.49 7.83
C LYS A 3 -19.92 -9.55 8.61
N GLY A 4 -20.59 -10.70 8.59
CA GLY A 4 -21.75 -10.95 9.45
C GLY A 4 -21.38 -10.82 10.92
N LYS A 5 -22.39 -10.89 11.79
CA LYS A 5 -22.19 -10.80 13.25
C LYS A 5 -21.20 -11.87 13.71
N ILE A 6 -20.12 -11.45 14.36
CA ILE A 6 -19.06 -12.34 14.85
C ILE A 6 -19.62 -13.09 16.06
N ARG A 7 -19.54 -14.44 16.04
CA ARG A 7 -20.10 -15.31 17.08
C ARG A 7 -19.07 -15.69 18.14
N ASP A 8 -17.87 -16.10 17.72
CA ASP A 8 -16.90 -16.71 18.63
C ASP A 8 -15.76 -15.75 19.02
N ASN A 9 -14.92 -15.35 18.05
CA ASN A 9 -13.70 -14.56 18.33
C ASN A 9 -13.61 -13.29 17.47
N ALA A 10 -13.71 -12.15 18.15
CA ALA A 10 -13.64 -10.82 17.55
C ALA A 10 -12.27 -10.50 16.94
N LEU A 11 -11.17 -10.77 17.65
CA LEU A 11 -9.81 -10.45 17.20
C LEU A 11 -9.44 -11.23 15.95
N LYS A 12 -9.71 -12.54 15.94
CA LYS A 12 -9.49 -13.39 14.77
C LYS A 12 -10.30 -12.87 13.59
N ALA A 13 -11.58 -12.55 13.79
CA ALA A 13 -12.41 -12.00 12.73
C ALA A 13 -11.87 -10.67 12.18
N GLN A 14 -11.38 -9.78 13.05
CA GLN A 14 -10.80 -8.49 12.65
C GLN A 14 -9.50 -8.69 11.87
N LEU A 15 -8.60 -9.57 12.29
CA LEU A 15 -7.34 -9.89 11.60
C LEU A 15 -7.55 -10.35 10.15
N ARG A 16 -8.65 -11.05 9.85
CA ARG A 16 -8.99 -11.46 8.47
C ARG A 16 -9.64 -10.36 7.64
N THR A 17 -9.71 -9.12 8.11
CA THR A 17 -10.23 -8.00 7.30
C THR A 17 -9.11 -7.39 6.46
N PRO A 18 -9.43 -6.65 5.37
CA PRO A 18 -8.42 -5.95 4.57
C PRO A 18 -7.58 -4.94 5.36
N MET A 19 -8.05 -4.52 6.55
CA MET A 19 -7.33 -3.62 7.46
C MET A 19 -5.97 -4.19 7.87
N PHE A 20 -5.89 -5.50 8.10
CA PHE A 20 -4.66 -6.18 8.54
C PHE A 20 -4.08 -7.08 7.45
N LYS A 21 -4.23 -6.68 6.19
CA LYS A 21 -3.61 -7.40 5.08
C LYS A 21 -2.09 -7.17 5.08
N MET A 22 -1.35 -8.18 4.62
CA MET A 22 0.08 -8.03 4.38
C MET A 22 0.34 -6.92 3.36
N GLN A 23 1.17 -5.95 3.74
CA GLN A 23 1.59 -4.88 2.84
C GLN A 23 2.96 -5.24 2.26
N GLN A 24 3.11 -5.07 0.95
CA GLN A 24 4.39 -5.25 0.27
C GLN A 24 4.99 -3.87 -0.04
N GLN A 25 6.23 -3.66 0.37
CA GLN A 25 6.97 -2.46 0.02
C GLN A 25 7.73 -2.68 -1.30
N THR A 26 7.67 -1.71 -2.21
CA THR A 26 8.48 -1.76 -3.44
C THR A 26 9.96 -1.63 -3.09
N PRO A 27 10.82 -2.59 -3.48
CA PRO A 27 12.24 -2.54 -3.17
C PRO A 27 12.92 -1.40 -3.93
N LYS A 28 13.97 -0.82 -3.36
CA LYS A 28 14.75 0.26 -4.00
C LYS A 28 15.64 -0.23 -5.15
N LYS A 29 16.01 -1.52 -5.17
CA LYS A 29 16.89 -2.13 -6.17
C LYS A 29 16.49 -3.59 -6.40
N GLY A 30 16.79 -4.14 -7.58
CA GLY A 30 16.51 -5.53 -7.94
C GLY A 30 15.14 -5.74 -8.60
N LYS A 31 14.57 -6.94 -8.45
CA LYS A 31 13.28 -7.31 -9.08
C LYS A 31 12.15 -6.41 -8.57
N GLY A 32 11.38 -5.83 -9.49
CA GLY A 32 10.25 -4.96 -9.15
C GLY A 32 10.63 -3.57 -8.63
N SER A 33 11.90 -3.16 -8.75
CA SER A 33 12.36 -1.82 -8.33
C SER A 33 12.30 -0.75 -9.43
N TYR A 34 12.12 -1.14 -10.69
CA TYR A 34 12.04 -0.19 -11.81
C TYR A 34 10.74 0.62 -11.76
N SER A 35 10.87 1.95 -11.79
CA SER A 35 9.75 2.89 -11.94
C SER A 35 9.94 3.70 -13.22
N ARG A 36 8.90 3.77 -14.05
CA ARG A 36 8.92 4.53 -15.32
C ARG A 36 9.11 6.03 -15.08
N LYS A 37 8.56 6.56 -14.00
CA LYS A 37 8.67 7.96 -13.59
C LYS A 37 9.40 7.97 -12.25
N GLY A 38 10.61 8.52 -12.23
CA GLY A 38 11.37 8.68 -10.99
C GLY A 38 10.67 9.68 -10.07
N LYS A 39 10.98 9.66 -8.77
CA LYS A 39 10.37 10.59 -7.79
C LYS A 39 10.57 12.08 -8.11
N ALA A 40 11.55 12.42 -8.95
CA ALA A 40 11.86 13.80 -9.33
C ALA A 40 11.02 14.32 -10.51
N SER A 41 10.38 13.46 -11.31
CA SER A 41 9.58 13.93 -12.47
C SER A 41 8.25 14.58 -12.08
N GLU A 42 7.85 14.50 -10.82
CA GLU A 42 6.65 15.19 -10.28
C GLU A 42 6.95 16.59 -9.73
N ARG A 43 8.22 16.99 -9.63
CA ARG A 43 8.56 18.40 -9.37
C ARG A 43 8.37 19.17 -10.67
N GLY A 44 7.12 19.59 -10.89
CA GLY A 44 6.72 20.46 -11.99
C GLY A 44 7.69 21.62 -12.19
N HIS A 45 7.89 21.98 -13.44
CA HIS A 45 8.68 23.10 -13.93
C HIS A 45 8.50 24.34 -13.02
N ARG A 46 9.40 24.55 -12.07
CA ARG A 46 9.54 25.89 -11.46
C ARG A 46 10.19 26.73 -12.54
N GLN A 47 9.39 27.61 -13.15
CA GLN A 47 9.89 28.60 -14.09
C GLN A 47 10.99 29.39 -13.37
N ALA A 48 12.21 29.31 -13.88
CA ALA A 48 13.27 30.22 -13.49
C ALA A 48 12.90 31.59 -14.07
N ALA A 49 12.78 32.58 -13.18
CA ALA A 49 12.63 33.98 -13.55
C ALA A 49 13.93 34.51 -14.18
#